data_AF-A0A928LJK8-F1
#
_entry.id   AF-A0A928LJK8-F1
#
_cell.length_a   1.000
_cell.length_b   1.000
_cell.length_c   1.000
_cell.angle_alpha   90.00
_cell.angle_beta   90.00
_cell.angle_gamma   90.00
#
_symmetry.space_group_name_H-M   'P 1'
#
loop_
_entity.id
_entity.type
_entity.pdbx_description
1 polymer ?
#
loop_
_entity_poly.entity_id
_entity_poly.type
_entity_poly.pdbx_seq_one_letter_code
_entity_poly.pdbx_strand_id
1 'polypeptide(L)'
;MDNGHSKGVYNMSVLDYPFDSAYILQKKKSIKKELLANNKFIDKKVAILSGSTIGEIKNILELFLLNYGIKPEFKVGGYNRYFEDLMFDDGNLKEFGPDFIYIHTSNKNIENLPVPQDTAEQVQEKLEKEFARYKTVVEKALSFGAVVIVNNFEMPFYRMYGNKDAVAVQGVVNFTTRLNLMIADYIATKDNVYLNDINYLSSLVGLDNWHNLENWYLYKYALSVDQIPQLAFSVAKIIKSALGKNKKSVVLDLDNTLWGGIIGDDGVEGIAIGNEQPAGMSYTEFQSYLKKLTGLGIMLNVCSKNEEAIAKQGFTDRKEAPLSVDDFICFKANWEPKSINIANIAKEINIGEDSLVFIDDNPAEREIVRQSLPTVTVPEVKSPEDYIKAIDRAGFFEITSFTKDDAKRNEMYKQNAQRAAAESSFTDYTDYLLSLNMTGEIGAFSTAHCERITQLINKTNQFNFTTRRYAQSEVEAIIEDKTNYISAYAKLVDKFGDNGITACFIASVEGTNANIDLWVMSCRVFKRHFEYAMLDYVVGKCKEMGVKTITASWLRTAKNVIIKDFYESVGFEVTMDTEDEKRYIYNIPDDYEVKNKVIEMETV
;
A
#
# COMPACT_ATOMS: atom_id res chain seq x y z
N MET A 1 -9.17 -40.37 13.95
CA MET A 1 -7.76 -40.64 13.62
C MET A 1 -7.05 -39.32 13.76
N ASP A 2 -6.24 -39.21 14.82
CA ASP A 2 -5.40 -38.05 15.12
C ASP A 2 -4.39 -37.84 14.00
N ASN A 3 -4.49 -36.73 13.28
CA ASN A 3 -3.37 -36.20 12.49
C ASN A 3 -2.73 -35.09 13.31
N GLY A 4 -1.69 -35.46 14.05
CA GLY A 4 -0.85 -34.54 14.80
C GLY A 4 -0.27 -33.48 13.87
N HIS A 5 -0.65 -32.22 14.11
CA HIS A 5 0.13 -31.09 13.64
C HIS A 5 1.49 -31.13 14.33
N SER A 6 2.53 -31.41 13.54
CA SER A 6 3.90 -31.20 13.95
C SER A 6 4.05 -29.77 14.45
N LYS A 7 4.33 -29.61 15.74
CA LYS A 7 4.90 -28.39 16.31
C LYS A 7 6.33 -28.23 15.76
N GLY A 8 6.43 -27.85 14.48
CA GLY A 8 7.61 -27.23 13.92
C GLY A 8 7.52 -25.74 14.20
N VAL A 9 8.55 -25.21 14.86
CA VAL A 9 8.69 -23.80 15.22
C VAL A 9 8.84 -23.00 13.93
N TYR A 10 7.74 -22.44 13.42
CA TYR A 10 7.74 -21.47 12.33
C TYR A 10 7.16 -20.17 12.87
N ASN A 11 7.95 -19.10 12.89
CA ASN A 11 7.57 -17.80 13.43
C ASN A 11 6.75 -16.99 12.40
N MET A 12 5.75 -17.63 11.76
CA MET A 12 4.84 -17.00 10.83
C MET A 12 3.62 -16.50 11.60
N SER A 13 3.17 -15.27 11.35
CA SER A 13 1.96 -14.79 12.00
C SER A 13 0.80 -15.70 11.60
N VAL A 14 -0.05 -16.08 12.57
CA VAL A 14 -1.27 -16.86 12.30
C VAL A 14 -2.27 -16.12 11.39
N LEU A 15 -1.97 -14.85 11.08
CA LEU A 15 -2.71 -13.97 10.20
C LEU A 15 -2.06 -13.76 8.83
N ASP A 16 -0.88 -14.34 8.58
CA ASP A 16 -0.24 -14.31 7.26
C ASP A 16 -0.86 -15.39 6.36
N TYR A 17 -1.01 -15.07 5.08
CA TYR A 17 -1.51 -16.04 4.11
C TYR A 17 -0.44 -17.10 3.79
N PRO A 18 -0.80 -18.39 3.68
CA PRO A 18 -2.13 -18.94 3.94
C PRO A 18 -2.44 -19.07 5.44
N PHE A 19 -3.58 -18.55 5.87
CA PHE A 19 -4.05 -18.65 7.26
C PHE A 19 -5.19 -19.66 7.41
N ASP A 20 -5.35 -20.18 8.63
CA ASP A 20 -6.47 -21.05 9.01
C ASP A 20 -7.63 -20.22 9.59
N SER A 21 -8.70 -20.06 8.79
CA SER A 21 -9.91 -19.33 9.20
C SER A 21 -10.52 -19.87 10.50
N ALA A 22 -10.58 -21.20 10.68
CA ALA A 22 -11.20 -21.81 11.84
C ALA A 22 -10.37 -21.53 13.10
N TYR A 23 -9.04 -21.60 12.99
CA TYR A 23 -8.14 -21.24 14.06
C TYR A 23 -8.30 -19.77 14.48
N ILE A 24 -8.34 -18.85 13.51
CA ILE A 24 -8.53 -17.42 13.78
C ILE A 24 -9.85 -17.18 14.52
N LEU A 25 -10.95 -17.74 14.04
CA LEU A 25 -12.27 -17.60 14.67
C LEU A 25 -12.28 -18.15 16.11
N GLN A 26 -11.65 -19.30 16.34
CA GLN A 26 -11.55 -19.93 17.66
C GLN A 26 -10.67 -19.14 18.62
N LYS A 27 -9.55 -18.57 18.15
CA LYS A 27 -8.49 -17.96 18.97
C LYS A 27 -8.46 -16.44 18.95
N LYS A 28 -9.41 -15.77 18.28
CA LYS A 28 -9.50 -14.30 18.13
C LYS A 28 -9.17 -13.48 19.39
N LYS A 29 -9.66 -13.89 20.56
CA LYS A 29 -9.39 -13.18 21.83
C LYS A 29 -7.92 -13.28 22.25
N SER A 30 -7.31 -14.45 22.07
CA SER A 30 -5.89 -14.67 22.38
C SER A 30 -5.00 -13.91 21.40
N ILE A 31 -5.30 -14.02 20.10
CA ILE A 31 -4.57 -13.33 19.03
C ILE A 31 -4.61 -11.81 19.26
N LYS A 32 -5.80 -11.25 19.56
CA LYS A 32 -5.94 -9.82 19.87
C LYS A 32 -5.06 -9.39 21.04
N LYS A 33 -5.04 -10.18 22.13
CA LYS A 33 -4.24 -9.87 23.33
C LYS A 33 -2.74 -9.85 23.01
N GLU A 34 -2.27 -10.79 22.20
CA GLU A 34 -0.88 -10.87 21.76
C GLU A 34 -0.50 -9.69 20.87
N LEU A 35 -1.33 -9.36 19.88
CA LEU A 35 -1.10 -8.22 18.99
C LEU A 35 -1.03 -6.91 19.76
N LEU A 36 -1.96 -6.68 20.70
CA LEU A 36 -1.99 -5.45 21.51
C LEU A 36 -0.81 -5.33 22.49
N ALA A 37 -0.03 -6.39 22.73
CA ALA A 37 1.19 -6.30 23.51
C ALA A 37 2.32 -5.57 22.75
N ASN A 38 2.20 -5.42 21.43
CA ASN A 38 3.12 -4.61 20.63
C ASN A 38 2.74 -3.11 20.75
N ASN A 39 3.59 -2.29 21.37
CA ASN A 39 3.22 -0.91 21.78
C ASN A 39 3.26 0.17 20.67
N LYS A 40 3.28 -0.19 19.38
CA LYS A 40 3.47 0.79 18.28
C LYS A 40 2.38 0.65 17.22
N PHE A 41 1.36 1.49 17.31
CA PHE A 41 0.24 1.53 16.36
C PHE A 41 0.03 2.93 15.79
N ILE A 42 -0.59 2.97 14.62
CA ILE A 42 -1.27 4.17 14.13
C ILE A 42 -2.75 4.03 14.47
N ASP A 43 -3.29 4.96 15.24
CA ASP A 43 -4.73 4.98 15.54
C ASP A 43 -5.52 5.44 14.32
N LYS A 44 -6.60 4.73 13.99
CA LYS A 44 -7.50 5.07 12.88
C LYS A 44 -8.96 4.82 13.22
N LYS A 45 -9.82 5.74 12.84
CA LYS A 45 -11.26 5.66 13.04
C LYS A 45 -11.92 5.01 11.84
N VAL A 46 -12.57 3.87 12.06
CA VAL A 46 -13.20 3.07 11.01
C VAL A 46 -14.70 2.94 11.30
N ALA A 47 -15.53 3.55 10.47
CA ALA A 47 -16.97 3.32 10.51
C ALA A 47 -17.34 2.11 9.65
N ILE A 48 -18.20 1.23 10.17
CA ILE A 48 -18.74 0.10 9.41
C ILE A 48 -20.27 0.21 9.36
N LEU A 49 -20.79 0.29 8.15
CA LEU A 49 -22.21 0.42 7.86
C LEU A 49 -22.63 -0.80 7.04
N SER A 50 -23.63 -1.53 7.50
CA SER A 50 -23.86 -2.88 7.01
C SER A 50 -25.32 -3.14 6.65
N GLY A 51 -25.52 -3.87 5.55
CA GLY A 51 -26.78 -4.50 5.16
C GLY A 51 -27.04 -5.85 5.84
N SER A 52 -26.13 -6.31 6.71
CA SER A 52 -26.18 -7.61 7.37
C SER A 52 -25.55 -7.55 8.77
N THR A 53 -25.56 -8.65 9.51
CA THR A 53 -24.86 -8.73 10.80
C THR A 53 -23.35 -8.63 10.61
N ILE A 54 -22.70 -7.74 11.37
CA ILE A 54 -21.29 -7.34 11.17
C ILE A 54 -20.38 -7.60 12.37
N GLY A 55 -20.93 -8.01 13.51
CA GLY A 55 -20.19 -8.07 14.79
C GLY A 55 -18.92 -8.92 14.71
N GLU A 56 -19.00 -10.11 14.14
CA GLU A 56 -17.83 -10.99 13.99
C GLU A 56 -16.88 -10.51 12.89
N ILE A 57 -17.39 -9.91 11.80
CA ILE A 57 -16.58 -9.30 10.74
C ILE A 57 -15.70 -8.18 11.31
N LYS A 58 -16.27 -7.29 12.13
CA LYS A 58 -15.54 -6.25 12.85
C LYS A 58 -14.42 -6.86 13.71
N ASN A 59 -14.74 -7.90 14.50
CA ASN A 59 -13.77 -8.51 15.40
C ASN A 59 -12.57 -9.10 14.66
N ILE A 60 -12.79 -9.75 13.51
CA ILE A 60 -11.70 -10.35 12.72
C ILE A 60 -10.94 -9.29 11.91
N LEU A 61 -11.64 -8.27 11.38
CA LEU A 61 -10.99 -7.13 10.73
C LEU A 61 -10.01 -6.43 11.68
N GLU A 62 -10.38 -6.28 12.95
CA GLU A 62 -9.50 -5.72 13.98
C GLU A 62 -8.18 -6.48 14.09
N LEU A 63 -8.19 -7.81 14.03
CA LEU A 63 -6.98 -8.63 14.13
C LEU A 63 -6.02 -8.35 12.98
N PHE A 64 -6.52 -8.33 11.75
CA PHE A 64 -5.69 -8.06 10.58
C PHE A 64 -5.16 -6.63 10.56
N LEU A 65 -5.95 -5.64 10.97
CA LEU A 65 -5.48 -4.26 11.10
C LEU A 65 -4.38 -4.12 12.15
N LEU A 66 -4.56 -4.74 13.32
CA LEU A 66 -3.55 -4.76 14.38
C LEU A 66 -2.25 -5.44 13.91
N ASN A 67 -2.34 -6.54 13.15
CA ASN A 67 -1.17 -7.19 12.53
C ASN A 67 -0.42 -6.25 11.56
N TYR A 68 -1.12 -5.33 10.91
CA TYR A 68 -0.51 -4.28 10.07
C TYR A 68 -0.03 -3.05 10.86
N GLY A 69 -0.10 -3.08 12.19
CA GLY A 69 0.27 -1.96 13.06
C GLY A 69 -0.72 -0.80 13.00
N ILE A 70 -2.00 -1.09 12.75
CA ILE A 70 -3.11 -0.13 12.72
C ILE A 70 -4.04 -0.49 13.87
N LYS A 71 -4.29 0.46 14.77
CA LYS A 71 -5.23 0.28 15.88
C LYS A 71 -6.55 0.95 15.52
N PRO A 72 -7.59 0.17 15.16
CA PRO A 72 -8.85 0.74 14.77
C PRO A 72 -9.70 1.13 15.99
N GLU A 73 -10.23 2.33 15.97
CA GLU A 73 -11.42 2.70 16.74
C GLU A 73 -12.64 2.49 15.83
N PHE A 74 -13.58 1.65 16.23
CA PHE A 74 -14.73 1.30 15.38
C PHE A 74 -16.02 2.00 15.80
N LYS A 75 -16.72 2.59 14.83
CA LYS A 75 -18.14 2.95 14.92
C LYS A 75 -18.93 1.99 14.04
N VAL A 76 -20.01 1.40 14.56
CA VAL A 76 -20.83 0.45 13.78
C VAL A 76 -22.26 0.99 13.71
N GLY A 77 -22.82 1.02 12.50
CA GLY A 77 -24.21 1.40 12.27
C GLY A 77 -25.21 0.37 12.78
N GLY A 78 -26.50 0.71 12.72
CA GLY A 78 -27.59 -0.20 13.00
C GLY A 78 -27.64 -1.37 12.00
N TYR A 79 -28.20 -2.49 12.46
CA TYR A 79 -28.41 -3.67 11.61
C TYR A 79 -29.28 -3.32 10.39
N ASN A 80 -28.76 -3.57 9.18
CA ASN A 80 -29.44 -3.29 7.90
C ASN A 80 -29.95 -1.85 7.79
N ARG A 81 -29.20 -0.89 8.34
CA ARG A 81 -29.51 0.54 8.31
C ARG A 81 -28.42 1.38 7.65
N TYR A 82 -27.57 0.76 6.84
CA TYR A 82 -26.46 1.44 6.18
C TYR A 82 -26.91 2.68 5.38
N PHE A 83 -28.09 2.63 4.76
CA PHE A 83 -28.64 3.76 4.00
C PHE A 83 -29.12 4.86 4.95
N GLU A 84 -29.96 4.51 5.93
CA GLU A 84 -30.55 5.46 6.88
C GLU A 84 -29.49 6.14 7.75
N ASP A 85 -28.51 5.37 8.24
CA ASP A 85 -27.43 5.88 9.09
C ASP A 85 -26.50 6.85 8.34
N LEU A 86 -26.40 6.73 7.01
CA LEU A 86 -25.69 7.70 6.17
C LEU A 86 -26.53 8.93 5.83
N MET A 87 -27.77 8.71 5.38
CA MET A 87 -28.62 9.79 4.88
C MET A 87 -29.14 10.68 6.01
N PHE A 88 -29.44 10.10 7.16
CA PHE A 88 -30.04 10.76 8.31
C PHE A 88 -29.12 10.69 9.53
N ASP A 89 -27.81 10.86 9.32
CA ASP A 89 -26.84 10.99 10.42
C ASP A 89 -27.31 12.08 11.39
N ASP A 90 -27.49 11.71 12.66
CA ASP A 90 -27.90 12.59 13.76
C ASP A 90 -26.71 13.40 14.33
N GLY A 91 -25.59 13.42 13.60
CA GLY A 91 -24.32 14.02 13.97
C GLY A 91 -23.32 13.02 14.53
N ASN A 92 -23.74 11.80 14.87
CA ASN A 92 -22.87 10.78 15.45
C ASN A 92 -21.69 10.37 14.56
N LEU A 93 -21.92 10.21 13.26
CA LEU A 93 -20.87 9.81 12.32
C LEU A 93 -19.97 11.00 11.99
N LYS A 94 -20.55 12.20 11.87
CA LYS A 94 -19.79 13.44 11.69
C LYS A 94 -18.86 13.74 12.88
N GLU A 95 -19.36 13.64 14.11
CA GLU A 95 -18.57 13.83 15.33
C GLU A 95 -17.50 12.76 15.49
N PHE A 96 -17.81 11.53 15.10
CA PHE A 96 -16.83 10.46 15.08
C PHE A 96 -15.64 10.83 14.17
N GLY A 97 -15.88 11.43 13.00
CA GLY A 97 -14.83 11.85 12.07
C GLY A 97 -14.05 10.65 11.53
N PRO A 98 -14.69 9.74 10.78
CA PRO A 98 -14.04 8.51 10.31
C PRO A 98 -12.90 8.78 9.34
N ASP A 99 -11.77 8.09 9.50
CA ASP A 99 -10.73 8.01 8.47
C ASP A 99 -11.18 7.08 7.32
N PHE A 100 -11.91 6.01 7.67
CA PHE A 100 -12.42 5.01 6.74
C PHE A 100 -13.91 4.75 7.00
N ILE A 101 -14.68 4.60 5.93
CA ILE A 101 -16.07 4.11 5.97
C ILE A 101 -16.15 2.84 5.13
N TYR A 102 -16.43 1.70 5.76
CA TYR A 102 -16.70 0.44 5.07
C TYR A 102 -18.20 0.18 4.97
N ILE A 103 -18.73 0.14 3.75
CA ILE A 103 -20.12 -0.19 3.45
C ILE A 103 -20.19 -1.66 3.04
N HIS A 104 -20.66 -2.49 3.97
CA HIS A 104 -20.80 -3.94 3.80
C HIS A 104 -22.20 -4.29 3.28
N THR A 105 -22.32 -4.44 1.96
CA THR A 105 -23.52 -4.94 1.27
C THR A 105 -23.25 -6.27 0.56
N SER A 106 -24.31 -7.00 0.25
CA SER A 106 -24.30 -8.30 -0.44
C SER A 106 -25.49 -8.41 -1.39
N ASN A 107 -25.60 -9.49 -2.15
CA ASN A 107 -26.75 -9.66 -3.05
C ASN A 107 -28.11 -9.66 -2.33
N LYS A 108 -28.12 -9.94 -1.01
CA LYS A 108 -29.32 -9.85 -0.16
C LYS A 108 -29.84 -8.43 0.01
N ASN A 109 -29.01 -7.43 -0.29
CA ASN A 109 -29.36 -6.02 -0.15
C ASN A 109 -29.86 -5.40 -1.45
N ILE A 110 -29.87 -6.13 -2.58
CA ILE A 110 -30.45 -5.65 -3.84
C ILE A 110 -31.97 -5.67 -3.72
N GLU A 111 -32.62 -4.51 -3.89
CA GLU A 111 -34.07 -4.38 -3.69
C GLU A 111 -34.84 -4.47 -5.00
N ASN A 112 -34.27 -3.98 -6.09
CA ASN A 112 -34.96 -3.88 -7.37
C ASN A 112 -34.64 -5.07 -8.29
N LEU A 113 -34.67 -6.29 -7.76
CA LEU A 113 -34.45 -7.49 -8.58
C LEU A 113 -35.56 -7.65 -9.65
N PRO A 114 -35.19 -8.13 -10.85
CA PRO A 114 -36.17 -8.43 -11.88
C PRO A 114 -37.00 -9.66 -11.52
N VAL A 115 -38.23 -9.71 -12.02
CA VAL A 115 -39.12 -10.86 -11.96
C VAL A 115 -39.40 -11.39 -13.37
N PRO A 116 -39.83 -12.66 -13.53
CA PRO A 116 -39.98 -13.26 -14.85
C PRO A 116 -40.92 -12.55 -15.83
N GLN A 117 -41.82 -11.72 -15.32
CA GLN A 117 -42.82 -10.98 -16.11
C GLN A 117 -42.32 -9.61 -16.58
N ASP A 118 -41.19 -9.12 -16.09
CA ASP A 118 -40.68 -7.80 -16.46
C ASP A 118 -40.29 -7.74 -17.95
N THR A 119 -40.58 -6.62 -18.60
CA THR A 119 -40.03 -6.29 -19.93
C THR A 119 -38.57 -5.84 -19.83
N ALA A 120 -37.86 -5.78 -20.95
CA ALA A 120 -36.47 -5.33 -20.97
C ALA A 120 -36.31 -3.90 -20.44
N GLU A 121 -37.27 -3.02 -20.74
CA GLU A 121 -37.34 -1.64 -20.27
C GLU A 121 -37.52 -1.59 -18.75
N GLN A 122 -38.44 -2.39 -18.20
CA GLN A 122 -38.67 -2.46 -16.75
C GLN A 122 -37.44 -2.98 -16.00
N VAL A 123 -36.72 -3.95 -16.56
CA VAL A 123 -35.45 -4.41 -15.99
C VAL A 123 -34.40 -3.30 -16.02
N GLN A 124 -34.31 -2.55 -17.12
CA GLN A 124 -33.38 -1.43 -17.24
C GLN A 124 -33.66 -0.34 -16.20
N GLU A 125 -34.91 0.05 -16.02
CA GLU A 125 -35.34 1.02 -15.00
C GLU A 125 -34.97 0.55 -13.58
N LYS A 126 -35.20 -0.73 -13.28
CA LYS A 126 -34.82 -1.35 -12.01
C LYS A 126 -33.31 -1.32 -11.78
N LEU A 127 -32.53 -1.62 -12.81
CA LEU A 127 -31.07 -1.60 -12.76
C LEU A 127 -30.55 -0.19 -12.49
N GLU A 128 -31.05 0.80 -13.22
CA GLU A 128 -30.69 2.22 -13.05
C GLU A 128 -31.06 2.72 -11.65
N LYS A 129 -32.24 2.35 -11.15
CA LYS A 129 -32.70 2.71 -9.81
C LYS A 129 -31.81 2.12 -8.71
N GLU A 130 -31.43 0.85 -8.85
CA GLU A 130 -30.53 0.19 -7.90
C GLU A 130 -29.14 0.84 -7.91
N PHE A 131 -28.60 1.10 -9.10
CA PHE A 131 -27.32 1.78 -9.26
C PHE A 131 -27.36 3.23 -8.73
N ALA A 132 -28.46 3.96 -8.94
CA ALA A 132 -28.64 5.31 -8.40
C ALA A 132 -28.67 5.33 -6.87
N ARG A 133 -29.27 4.30 -6.25
CA ARG A 133 -29.25 4.12 -4.80
C ARG A 133 -27.82 3.88 -4.29
N TYR A 134 -27.07 3.00 -4.96
CA TYR A 134 -25.66 2.75 -4.65
C TYR A 134 -24.81 4.02 -4.75
N LYS A 135 -24.97 4.79 -5.84
CA LYS A 135 -24.28 6.06 -6.06
C LYS A 135 -24.54 7.06 -4.93
N THR A 136 -25.81 7.24 -4.55
CA THR A 136 -26.21 8.13 -3.45
C THR A 136 -25.50 7.77 -2.14
N VAL A 137 -25.41 6.47 -1.83
CA VAL A 137 -24.73 5.96 -0.63
C VAL A 137 -23.24 6.31 -0.65
N VAL A 138 -22.55 6.07 -1.76
CA VAL A 138 -21.12 6.38 -1.91
C VAL A 138 -20.87 7.88 -1.82
N GLU A 139 -21.65 8.71 -2.50
CA GLU A 139 -21.49 10.17 -2.48
C GLU A 139 -21.72 10.76 -1.10
N LYS A 140 -22.70 10.24 -0.37
CA LYS A 140 -22.93 10.65 1.01
C LYS A 140 -21.79 10.21 1.93
N ALA A 141 -21.28 9.00 1.79
CA ALA A 141 -20.14 8.53 2.57
C ALA A 141 -18.88 9.39 2.31
N LEU A 142 -18.62 9.75 1.04
CA LEU A 142 -17.52 10.65 0.68
C LEU A 142 -17.63 12.04 1.32
N SER A 143 -18.86 12.55 1.54
CA SER A 143 -19.08 13.86 2.16
C SER A 143 -18.54 13.99 3.60
N PHE A 144 -18.20 12.87 4.24
CA PHE A 144 -17.54 12.84 5.55
C PHE A 144 -16.01 13.02 5.47
N GLY A 145 -15.44 13.16 4.27
CA GLY A 145 -13.99 13.33 4.08
C GLY A 145 -13.16 12.07 4.34
N ALA A 146 -13.82 10.91 4.43
CA ALA A 146 -13.21 9.61 4.70
C ALA A 146 -12.86 8.85 3.41
N VAL A 147 -11.95 7.89 3.51
CA VAL A 147 -11.77 6.85 2.49
C VAL A 147 -12.96 5.89 2.54
N VAL A 148 -13.64 5.70 1.43
CA VAL A 148 -14.83 4.86 1.34
C VAL A 148 -14.47 3.50 0.72
N ILE A 149 -14.79 2.42 1.41
CA ILE A 149 -14.65 1.05 0.92
C ILE A 149 -16.06 0.48 0.75
N VAL A 150 -16.36 -0.05 -0.43
CA VAL A 150 -17.69 -0.55 -0.79
C VAL A 150 -17.58 -1.92 -1.44
N ASN A 151 -18.55 -2.79 -1.16
CA ASN A 151 -18.63 -4.07 -1.84
C ASN A 151 -19.34 -3.92 -3.19
N ASN A 152 -18.92 -4.73 -4.18
CA ASN A 152 -19.81 -5.11 -5.26
C ASN A 152 -20.73 -6.26 -4.78
N PHE A 153 -21.36 -7.00 -5.69
CA PHE A 153 -22.29 -8.06 -5.31
C PHE A 153 -21.84 -9.44 -5.81
N GLU A 154 -21.84 -10.42 -4.92
CA GLU A 154 -21.64 -11.82 -5.27
C GLU A 154 -22.83 -12.42 -6.04
N MET A 155 -22.56 -13.44 -6.85
CA MET A 155 -23.60 -14.13 -7.61
C MET A 155 -24.65 -14.80 -6.69
N PRO A 156 -25.92 -14.90 -7.15
CA PRO A 156 -26.99 -15.47 -6.36
C PRO A 156 -26.73 -16.95 -6.04
N PHE A 157 -27.20 -17.39 -4.87
CA PHE A 157 -27.13 -18.80 -4.44
C PHE A 157 -27.87 -19.76 -5.39
N TYR A 158 -28.86 -19.28 -6.13
CA TYR A 158 -29.63 -20.08 -7.08
C TYR A 158 -29.89 -19.32 -8.38
N ARG A 159 -30.23 -20.06 -9.44
CA ARG A 159 -30.55 -19.51 -10.77
C ARG A 159 -31.94 -19.96 -11.19
N MET A 160 -32.84 -19.01 -11.48
CA MET A 160 -34.21 -19.31 -11.89
C MET A 160 -34.26 -19.87 -13.32
N TYR A 161 -33.34 -19.42 -14.19
CA TYR A 161 -33.27 -19.83 -15.59
C TYR A 161 -32.11 -20.78 -15.90
N GLY A 162 -31.44 -21.33 -14.89
CA GLY A 162 -30.24 -22.17 -15.07
C GLY A 162 -29.14 -21.41 -15.83
N ASN A 163 -28.57 -22.00 -16.88
CA ASN A 163 -27.53 -21.33 -17.68
C ASN A 163 -28.04 -20.12 -18.46
N LYS A 164 -29.34 -20.08 -18.78
CA LYS A 164 -29.94 -18.93 -19.47
C LYS A 164 -30.00 -17.68 -18.59
N ASP A 165 -29.85 -17.82 -17.27
CA ASP A 165 -29.89 -16.71 -16.30
C ASP A 165 -28.79 -15.66 -16.55
N ALA A 166 -27.68 -16.05 -17.18
CA ALA A 166 -26.60 -15.12 -17.55
C ALA A 166 -26.91 -14.25 -18.78
N VAL A 167 -27.89 -14.64 -19.61
CA VAL A 167 -28.24 -13.94 -20.87
C VAL A 167 -29.68 -13.46 -20.93
N ALA A 168 -30.58 -14.03 -20.11
CA ALA A 168 -31.93 -13.52 -19.98
C ALA A 168 -31.91 -12.16 -19.29
N VAL A 169 -32.64 -11.19 -19.84
CA VAL A 169 -32.71 -9.84 -19.28
C VAL A 169 -33.27 -9.86 -17.85
N GLN A 170 -34.23 -10.75 -17.55
CA GLN A 170 -34.76 -10.96 -16.20
C GLN A 170 -33.90 -11.87 -15.32
N GLY A 171 -32.80 -12.41 -15.84
CA GLY A 171 -31.90 -13.29 -15.09
C GLY A 171 -31.16 -12.51 -14.01
N VAL A 172 -31.15 -13.04 -12.79
CA VAL A 172 -30.51 -12.39 -11.64
C VAL A 172 -28.98 -12.36 -11.82
N VAL A 173 -28.40 -13.39 -12.44
CA VAL A 173 -26.98 -13.41 -12.82
C VAL A 173 -26.66 -12.30 -13.82
N ASN A 174 -27.47 -12.16 -14.88
CA ASN A 174 -27.31 -11.08 -15.86
C ASN A 174 -27.42 -9.69 -15.18
N PHE A 175 -28.47 -9.49 -14.39
CA PHE A 175 -28.72 -8.24 -13.67
C PHE A 175 -27.56 -7.87 -12.73
N THR A 176 -27.12 -8.80 -11.89
CA THR A 176 -26.03 -8.59 -10.92
C THR A 176 -24.71 -8.30 -11.64
N THR A 177 -24.43 -9.00 -12.75
CA THR A 177 -23.23 -8.74 -13.57
C THR A 177 -23.24 -7.32 -14.12
N ARG A 178 -24.36 -6.88 -14.70
CA ARG A 178 -24.50 -5.53 -15.26
C ARG A 178 -24.39 -4.45 -14.18
N LEU A 179 -25.00 -4.67 -13.02
CA LEU A 179 -24.89 -3.77 -11.87
C LEU A 179 -23.44 -3.65 -11.38
N ASN A 180 -22.73 -4.76 -11.24
CA ASN A 180 -21.32 -4.77 -10.84
C ASN A 180 -20.43 -4.01 -11.84
N LEU A 181 -20.70 -4.12 -13.14
CA LEU A 181 -19.96 -3.37 -14.16
C LEU A 181 -20.22 -1.86 -14.03
N MET A 182 -21.47 -1.44 -13.87
CA MET A 182 -21.81 -0.04 -13.64
C MET A 182 -21.14 0.52 -12.38
N ILE A 183 -21.09 -0.29 -11.31
CA ILE A 183 -20.39 0.06 -10.06
C ILE A 183 -18.88 0.22 -10.29
N ALA A 184 -18.25 -0.72 -11.00
CA ALA A 184 -16.82 -0.65 -11.29
C ALA A 184 -16.46 0.59 -12.12
N ASP A 185 -17.24 0.86 -13.19
CA ASP A 185 -17.06 2.04 -14.03
C ASP A 185 -17.20 3.34 -13.23
N TYR A 186 -18.16 3.39 -12.31
CA TYR A 186 -18.36 4.54 -11.45
C TYR A 186 -17.21 4.74 -10.46
N ILE A 187 -16.78 3.69 -9.75
CA ILE A 187 -15.68 3.76 -8.77
C ILE A 187 -14.38 4.21 -9.46
N ALA A 188 -14.13 3.75 -10.69
CA ALA A 188 -12.96 4.17 -11.47
C ALA A 188 -12.90 5.69 -11.74
N THR A 189 -14.02 6.43 -11.59
CA THR A 189 -14.08 7.90 -11.73
C THR A 189 -13.97 8.65 -10.41
N LYS A 190 -13.79 7.95 -9.29
CA LYS A 190 -13.83 8.54 -7.94
C LYS A 190 -12.53 8.32 -7.20
N ASP A 191 -11.98 9.42 -6.70
CA ASP A 191 -10.89 9.38 -5.74
C ASP A 191 -11.43 8.95 -4.36
N ASN A 192 -10.57 8.30 -3.57
CA ASN A 192 -10.90 7.84 -2.21
C ASN A 192 -12.08 6.86 -2.11
N VAL A 193 -12.49 6.22 -3.21
CA VAL A 193 -13.44 5.12 -3.19
C VAL A 193 -12.76 3.85 -3.67
N TYR A 194 -12.80 2.79 -2.86
CA TYR A 194 -12.18 1.51 -3.18
C TYR A 194 -13.21 0.39 -3.18
N LEU A 195 -13.12 -0.47 -4.19
CA LEU A 195 -13.96 -1.65 -4.31
C LEU A 195 -13.35 -2.81 -3.51
N ASN A 196 -14.11 -3.37 -2.58
CA ASN A 196 -13.86 -4.70 -2.06
C ASN A 196 -14.65 -5.71 -2.91
N ASP A 197 -13.94 -6.40 -3.82
CA ASP A 197 -14.55 -7.30 -4.81
C ASP A 197 -14.99 -8.63 -4.18
N ILE A 198 -16.18 -8.64 -3.58
CA ILE A 198 -16.77 -9.85 -2.99
C ILE A 198 -17.30 -10.81 -4.07
N ASN A 199 -17.53 -10.35 -5.30
CA ASN A 199 -17.86 -11.24 -6.42
C ASN A 199 -16.67 -12.16 -6.76
N TYR A 200 -15.47 -11.59 -6.84
CA TYR A 200 -14.25 -12.37 -7.01
C TYR A 200 -13.97 -13.25 -5.79
N LEU A 201 -14.10 -12.71 -4.58
CA LEU A 201 -13.81 -13.44 -3.36
C LEU A 201 -14.73 -14.65 -3.16
N SER A 202 -16.04 -14.49 -3.41
CA SER A 202 -17.00 -15.58 -3.36
C SER A 202 -16.76 -16.63 -4.44
N SER A 203 -16.29 -16.22 -5.63
CA SER A 203 -15.87 -17.14 -6.69
C SER A 203 -14.62 -17.93 -6.32
N LEU A 204 -13.65 -17.28 -5.67
CA LEU A 204 -12.42 -17.92 -5.17
C LEU A 204 -12.71 -18.98 -4.10
N VAL A 205 -13.61 -18.66 -3.17
CA VAL A 205 -14.05 -19.58 -2.10
C VAL A 205 -14.98 -20.68 -2.65
N GLY A 206 -15.71 -20.38 -3.72
CA GLY A 206 -16.83 -21.16 -4.24
C GLY A 206 -18.15 -20.73 -3.59
N LEU A 207 -19.16 -20.48 -4.43
CA LEU A 207 -20.45 -19.94 -4.00
C LEU A 207 -21.14 -20.82 -2.93
N ASP A 208 -20.98 -22.14 -3.01
CA ASP A 208 -21.55 -23.08 -2.04
C ASP A 208 -20.93 -22.97 -0.64
N ASN A 209 -19.65 -22.59 -0.56
CA ASN A 209 -18.96 -22.36 0.72
C ASN A 209 -19.08 -20.92 1.19
N TRP A 210 -19.30 -19.99 0.27
CA TRP A 210 -19.52 -18.58 0.55
C TRP A 210 -20.89 -18.34 1.17
N HIS A 211 -21.94 -18.93 0.59
CA HIS A 211 -23.30 -18.80 1.09
C HIS A 211 -23.58 -19.82 2.18
N ASN A 212 -24.15 -19.39 3.30
CA ASN A 212 -24.71 -20.29 4.30
C ASN A 212 -26.09 -19.76 4.73
N LEU A 213 -27.14 -20.41 4.25
CA LEU A 213 -28.52 -19.99 4.51
C LEU A 213 -28.90 -20.12 5.99
N GLU A 214 -28.34 -21.10 6.71
CA GLU A 214 -28.57 -21.23 8.15
C GLU A 214 -28.00 -20.02 8.90
N ASN A 215 -26.77 -19.61 8.59
CA ASN A 215 -26.18 -18.39 9.15
C ASN A 215 -27.00 -17.14 8.82
N TRP A 216 -27.54 -17.05 7.59
CA TRP A 216 -28.45 -15.95 7.22
C TRP A 216 -29.78 -15.99 7.98
N TYR A 217 -30.39 -17.16 8.13
CA TYR A 217 -31.69 -17.27 8.79
C TYR A 217 -31.61 -17.05 10.29
N LEU A 218 -30.62 -17.65 10.96
CA LEU A 218 -30.42 -17.57 12.40
C LEU A 218 -29.79 -16.25 12.84
N TYR A 219 -28.80 -15.77 12.09
CA TYR A 219 -27.91 -14.69 12.55
C TYR A 219 -27.80 -13.52 11.59
N LYS A 220 -28.39 -13.61 10.39
CA LYS A 220 -28.34 -12.57 9.34
C LYS A 220 -26.92 -12.22 8.87
N TYR A 221 -25.98 -13.16 8.94
CA TYR A 221 -24.69 -13.00 8.26
C TYR A 221 -24.86 -13.23 6.75
N ALA A 222 -24.39 -12.28 5.93
CA ALA A 222 -24.51 -12.34 4.46
C ALA A 222 -23.61 -13.39 3.79
N LEU A 223 -22.58 -13.86 4.51
CA LEU A 223 -21.68 -14.93 4.09
C LEU A 223 -21.54 -15.97 5.21
N SER A 224 -20.98 -17.12 4.89
CA SER A 224 -20.61 -18.13 5.86
C SER A 224 -19.65 -17.55 6.90
N VAL A 225 -19.92 -17.83 8.18
CA VAL A 225 -19.07 -17.38 9.30
C VAL A 225 -17.62 -17.86 9.13
N ASP A 226 -17.43 -19.04 8.54
CA ASP A 226 -16.10 -19.62 8.26
C ASP A 226 -15.29 -18.80 7.23
N GLN A 227 -15.98 -17.98 6.43
CA GLN A 227 -15.38 -17.14 5.38
C GLN A 227 -15.21 -15.68 5.83
N ILE A 228 -15.63 -15.32 7.05
CA ILE A 228 -15.39 -14.00 7.63
C ILE A 228 -13.91 -13.61 7.62
N PRO A 229 -12.95 -14.50 7.96
CA PRO A 229 -11.53 -14.15 7.87
C PRO A 229 -11.08 -13.78 6.45
N GLN A 230 -11.61 -14.42 5.41
CA GLN A 230 -11.28 -14.08 4.01
C GLN A 230 -11.79 -12.67 3.66
N LEU A 231 -13.03 -12.36 4.02
CA LEU A 231 -13.61 -11.03 3.81
C LEU A 231 -12.86 -9.94 4.58
N ALA A 232 -12.63 -10.17 5.87
CA ALA A 232 -11.94 -9.23 6.75
C ALA A 232 -10.49 -8.98 6.28
N PHE A 233 -9.81 -10.02 5.83
CA PHE A 233 -8.47 -9.90 5.25
C PHE A 233 -8.51 -9.05 3.97
N SER A 234 -9.49 -9.28 3.08
CA SER A 234 -9.67 -8.48 1.86
C SER A 234 -9.81 -6.99 2.15
N VAL A 235 -10.68 -6.62 3.10
CA VAL A 235 -10.88 -5.22 3.52
C VAL A 235 -9.62 -4.66 4.17
N ALA A 236 -8.93 -5.44 5.01
CA ALA A 236 -7.70 -5.01 5.68
C ALA A 236 -6.58 -4.70 4.68
N LYS A 237 -6.47 -5.45 3.57
CA LYS A 237 -5.49 -5.17 2.51
C LYS A 237 -5.71 -3.79 1.89
N ILE A 238 -6.96 -3.41 1.63
CA ILE A 238 -7.33 -2.09 1.08
C ILE A 238 -6.93 -0.99 2.07
N ILE A 239 -7.29 -1.11 3.35
CA ILE A 239 -6.95 -0.13 4.39
C ILE A 239 -5.43 0.01 4.54
N LYS A 240 -4.70 -1.12 4.60
CA LYS A 240 -3.24 -1.15 4.65
C LYS A 240 -2.61 -0.42 3.46
N SER A 241 -3.14 -0.67 2.26
CA SER A 241 -2.69 -0.07 1.01
C SER A 241 -2.89 1.45 1.02
N ALA A 242 -4.08 1.91 1.41
CA ALA A 242 -4.41 3.34 1.50
C ALA A 242 -3.49 4.08 2.48
N LEU A 243 -3.00 3.40 3.52
CA LEU A 243 -2.05 3.94 4.49
C LEU A 243 -0.57 3.78 4.08
N GLY A 244 -0.29 3.33 2.86
CA GLY A 244 1.08 3.23 2.34
C GLY A 244 1.93 2.12 2.97
N LYS A 245 1.29 1.11 3.56
CA LYS A 245 1.96 -0.02 4.26
C LYS A 245 2.18 -1.26 3.39
N ASN A 246 2.05 -1.14 2.07
CA ASN A 246 2.36 -2.23 1.15
C ASN A 246 3.86 -2.47 0.99
N LYS A 247 4.18 -3.69 0.55
CA LYS A 247 5.53 -4.05 0.13
C LYS A 247 5.85 -3.38 -1.20
N LYS A 248 7.13 -3.19 -1.49
CA LYS A 248 7.61 -2.43 -2.65
C LYS A 248 8.49 -3.25 -3.58
N SER A 249 9.04 -4.35 -3.10
CA SER A 249 10.00 -5.15 -3.86
C SER A 249 9.92 -6.63 -3.51
N VAL A 250 10.24 -7.46 -4.50
CA VAL A 250 10.49 -8.89 -4.37
C VAL A 250 12.00 -9.14 -4.49
N VAL A 251 12.55 -9.93 -3.57
CA VAL A 251 13.90 -10.50 -3.66
C VAL A 251 13.75 -11.98 -3.95
N LEU A 252 14.40 -12.45 -5.00
CA LEU A 252 14.19 -13.78 -5.56
C LEU A 252 15.49 -14.59 -5.47
N ASP A 253 15.40 -15.84 -5.03
CA ASP A 253 16.38 -16.84 -5.42
C ASP A 253 16.24 -17.19 -6.91
N LEU A 254 17.19 -17.95 -7.45
CA LEU A 254 17.24 -18.39 -8.84
C LEU A 254 16.89 -19.86 -8.99
N ASP A 255 17.76 -20.75 -8.53
CA ASP A 255 17.60 -22.20 -8.70
C ASP A 255 16.36 -22.70 -7.96
N ASN A 256 15.58 -23.56 -8.62
CA ASN A 256 14.26 -24.03 -8.17
C ASN A 256 13.26 -22.94 -7.75
N THR A 257 13.54 -21.68 -8.12
CA THR A 257 12.72 -20.52 -7.80
C THR A 257 12.25 -19.81 -9.07
N LEU A 258 13.17 -19.42 -9.94
CA LEU A 258 12.88 -18.80 -11.25
C LEU A 258 13.02 -19.77 -12.43
N TRP A 259 13.65 -20.92 -12.21
CA TRP A 259 13.72 -22.06 -13.12
C TRP A 259 13.89 -23.34 -12.30
N GLY A 260 13.66 -24.49 -12.91
CA GLY A 260 13.93 -25.78 -12.26
C GLY A 260 15.35 -26.24 -12.51
N GLY A 261 15.98 -26.87 -11.51
CA GLY A 261 17.37 -27.31 -11.60
C GLY A 261 18.35 -26.27 -11.05
N ILE A 262 19.63 -26.66 -11.02
CA ILE A 262 20.75 -25.87 -10.48
C ILE A 262 21.64 -25.48 -11.64
N ILE A 263 21.67 -24.20 -12.01
CA ILE A 263 22.37 -23.74 -13.22
C ILE A 263 23.88 -24.04 -13.20
N GLY A 264 24.51 -24.00 -12.02
CA GLY A 264 25.93 -24.32 -11.85
C GLY A 264 26.27 -25.80 -12.12
N ASP A 265 25.31 -26.70 -11.91
CA ASP A 265 25.49 -28.15 -12.03
C ASP A 265 24.94 -28.67 -13.37
N ASP A 266 23.72 -28.26 -13.72
CA ASP A 266 22.97 -28.72 -14.89
C ASP A 266 23.38 -27.96 -16.17
N GLY A 267 23.99 -26.78 -16.00
CA GLY A 267 24.26 -25.85 -17.09
C GLY A 267 23.00 -25.15 -17.60
N VAL A 268 23.22 -24.13 -18.43
CA VAL A 268 22.16 -23.27 -18.98
C VAL A 268 21.11 -24.05 -19.78
N GLU A 269 21.52 -25.07 -20.53
CA GLU A 269 20.58 -25.90 -21.31
C GLU A 269 19.82 -26.92 -20.45
N GLY A 270 20.31 -27.23 -19.25
CA GLY A 270 19.71 -28.20 -18.34
C GLY A 270 18.60 -27.63 -17.45
N ILE A 271 18.54 -26.30 -17.28
CA ILE A 271 17.51 -25.68 -16.44
C ILE A 271 16.13 -25.73 -17.09
N ALA A 272 15.12 -26.11 -16.31
CA ALA A 272 13.75 -26.21 -16.74
C ALA A 272 13.10 -24.82 -16.77
N ILE A 273 12.95 -24.30 -17.99
CA ILE A 273 12.22 -23.08 -18.33
C ILE A 273 11.70 -23.23 -19.76
N GLY A 274 10.69 -22.45 -20.14
CA GLY A 274 9.99 -22.57 -21.42
C GLY A 274 8.78 -23.49 -21.36
N ASN A 275 8.15 -23.70 -22.51
CA ASN A 275 6.86 -24.40 -22.62
C ASN A 275 6.99 -25.88 -23.03
N GLU A 276 8.21 -26.39 -23.18
CA GLU A 276 8.44 -27.75 -23.68
C GLU A 276 8.19 -28.83 -22.61
N GLN A 277 8.37 -28.49 -21.33
CA GLN A 277 8.19 -29.40 -20.21
C GLN A 277 7.22 -28.83 -19.17
N PRO A 278 6.38 -29.66 -18.53
CA PRO A 278 5.43 -29.19 -17.50
C PRO A 278 6.09 -28.40 -16.37
N ALA A 279 7.27 -28.82 -15.90
CA ALA A 279 8.01 -28.11 -14.87
C ALA A 279 8.50 -26.73 -15.37
N GLY A 280 8.98 -26.63 -16.61
CA GLY A 280 9.39 -25.35 -17.20
C GLY A 280 8.23 -24.37 -17.34
N MET A 281 7.02 -24.86 -17.60
CA MET A 281 5.82 -24.02 -17.77
C MET A 281 5.48 -23.25 -16.48
N SER A 282 5.57 -23.88 -15.30
CA SER A 282 5.24 -23.22 -14.03
C SER A 282 6.23 -22.11 -13.69
N TYR A 283 7.54 -22.33 -13.92
CA TYR A 283 8.55 -21.27 -13.78
C TYR A 283 8.37 -20.15 -14.80
N THR A 284 8.04 -20.47 -16.05
CA THR A 284 7.77 -19.48 -17.11
C THR A 284 6.57 -18.61 -16.77
N GLU A 285 5.49 -19.20 -16.24
CA GLU A 285 4.32 -18.45 -15.79
C GLU A 285 4.66 -17.56 -14.60
N PHE A 286 5.45 -18.07 -13.64
CA PHE A 286 5.91 -17.29 -12.50
C PHE A 286 6.79 -16.10 -12.91
N GLN A 287 7.76 -16.30 -13.80
CA GLN A 287 8.56 -15.20 -14.36
C GLN A 287 7.68 -14.18 -15.10
N SER A 288 6.70 -14.64 -15.87
CA SER A 288 5.76 -13.76 -16.57
C SER A 288 4.89 -12.94 -15.60
N TYR A 289 4.48 -13.54 -14.48
CA TYR A 289 3.78 -12.86 -13.40
C TYR A 289 4.66 -11.78 -12.76
N LEU A 290 5.90 -12.11 -12.40
CA LEU A 290 6.88 -11.16 -11.86
C LEU A 290 7.15 -10.01 -12.84
N LYS A 291 7.29 -10.28 -14.13
CA LYS A 291 7.44 -9.27 -15.18
C LYS A 291 6.24 -8.32 -15.20
N LYS A 292 5.01 -8.82 -15.09
CA LYS A 292 3.80 -7.97 -15.00
C LYS A 292 3.81 -7.10 -13.74
N LEU A 293 4.30 -7.63 -12.60
CA LEU A 293 4.46 -6.82 -11.38
C LEU A 293 5.43 -5.65 -11.58
N THR A 294 6.45 -5.77 -12.44
CA THR A 294 7.33 -4.63 -12.76
C THR A 294 6.59 -3.48 -13.43
N GLY A 295 5.59 -3.78 -14.26
CA GLY A 295 4.71 -2.78 -14.87
C GLY A 295 3.84 -2.03 -13.85
N LEU A 296 3.64 -2.61 -12.66
CA LEU A 296 2.96 -1.99 -11.51
C LEU A 296 3.95 -1.24 -10.60
N GLY A 297 5.22 -1.11 -11.02
CA GLY A 297 6.29 -0.47 -10.28
C GLY A 297 6.94 -1.34 -9.21
N ILE A 298 6.58 -2.62 -9.07
CA ILE A 298 7.24 -3.51 -8.11
C ILE A 298 8.66 -3.79 -8.57
N MET A 299 9.63 -3.59 -7.67
CA MET A 299 11.04 -3.78 -7.97
C MET A 299 11.42 -5.24 -7.77
N LEU A 300 12.15 -5.82 -8.72
CA LEU A 300 12.71 -7.16 -8.61
C LEU A 300 14.20 -7.09 -8.28
N ASN A 301 14.67 -8.01 -7.44
CA ASN A 301 16.07 -8.17 -7.08
C ASN A 301 16.42 -9.65 -6.99
N VAL A 302 17.68 -9.99 -7.22
CA VAL A 302 18.19 -11.36 -7.07
C VAL A 302 19.04 -11.48 -5.81
N CYS A 303 18.82 -12.53 -5.04
CA CYS A 303 19.65 -12.98 -3.92
C CYS A 303 19.80 -14.50 -3.99
N SER A 304 20.89 -14.97 -4.60
CA SER A 304 21.11 -16.39 -4.88
C SER A 304 22.53 -16.85 -4.54
N LYS A 305 22.66 -18.13 -4.22
CA LYS A 305 23.95 -18.79 -3.96
C LYS A 305 24.51 -19.38 -5.26
N ASN A 306 25.11 -18.52 -6.06
CA ASN A 306 25.66 -18.85 -7.37
C ASN A 306 26.89 -18.01 -7.70
N GLU A 307 27.63 -18.40 -8.74
CA GLU A 307 28.57 -17.49 -9.38
C GLU A 307 27.78 -16.50 -10.27
N GLU A 308 28.03 -15.19 -10.12
CA GLU A 308 27.24 -14.15 -10.79
C GLU A 308 27.25 -14.27 -12.32
N ALA A 309 28.39 -14.60 -12.93
CA ALA A 309 28.48 -14.72 -14.38
C ALA A 309 27.62 -15.89 -14.90
N ILE A 310 27.67 -17.04 -14.24
CA ILE A 310 26.87 -18.23 -14.58
C ILE A 310 25.38 -17.95 -14.36
N ALA A 311 25.01 -17.37 -13.21
CA ALA A 311 23.63 -17.02 -12.89
C ALA A 311 22.98 -16.12 -13.96
N LYS A 312 23.73 -15.16 -14.52
CA LYS A 312 23.23 -14.27 -15.58
C LYS A 312 22.96 -15.00 -16.90
N GLN A 313 23.68 -16.09 -17.19
CA GLN A 313 23.46 -16.87 -18.42
C GLN A 313 22.05 -17.47 -18.50
N GLY A 314 21.45 -17.80 -17.36
CA GLY A 314 20.05 -18.26 -17.29
C GLY A 314 19.03 -17.24 -17.83
N PHE A 315 19.42 -15.96 -17.95
CA PHE A 315 18.60 -14.89 -18.52
C PHE A 315 19.09 -14.40 -19.88
N THR A 316 20.39 -14.44 -20.16
CA THR A 316 20.94 -13.94 -21.44
C THR A 316 20.87 -14.97 -22.55
N ASP A 317 21.04 -16.25 -22.21
CA ASP A 317 21.25 -17.30 -23.21
C ASP A 317 19.96 -18.12 -23.42
N ARG A 318 19.10 -18.18 -22.40
CA ARG A 318 17.75 -18.80 -22.49
C ARG A 318 16.73 -17.82 -23.05
N LYS A 319 16.54 -17.86 -24.37
CA LYS A 319 15.57 -17.01 -25.10
C LYS A 319 14.11 -17.16 -24.65
N GLU A 320 13.80 -18.25 -23.97
CA GLU A 320 12.46 -18.57 -23.48
C GLU A 320 12.15 -17.89 -22.14
N ALA A 321 13.17 -17.38 -21.44
CA ALA A 321 13.01 -16.71 -20.15
C ALA A 321 12.22 -15.39 -20.33
N PRO A 322 11.08 -15.21 -19.64
CA PRO A 322 10.31 -13.96 -19.71
C PRO A 322 11.01 -12.75 -19.08
N LEU A 323 11.88 -12.99 -18.08
CA LEU A 323 12.68 -11.96 -17.43
C LEU A 323 14.05 -11.83 -18.11
N SER A 324 14.59 -10.62 -18.15
CA SER A 324 15.99 -10.36 -18.50
C SER A 324 16.77 -9.82 -17.29
N VAL A 325 18.10 -9.79 -17.38
CA VAL A 325 18.95 -9.18 -16.33
C VAL A 325 18.55 -7.73 -16.04
N ASP A 326 18.11 -7.01 -17.08
CA ASP A 326 17.67 -5.62 -16.95
C ASP A 326 16.37 -5.49 -16.14
N ASP A 327 15.60 -6.54 -15.90
CA ASP A 327 14.39 -6.44 -15.07
C ASP A 327 14.69 -6.30 -13.57
N PHE A 328 15.93 -6.60 -13.17
CA PHE A 328 16.37 -6.53 -11.78
C PHE A 328 17.07 -5.21 -11.49
N ILE A 329 16.82 -4.65 -10.30
CA ILE A 329 17.52 -3.45 -9.82
C ILE A 329 18.88 -3.82 -9.25
N CYS A 330 18.90 -4.80 -8.33
CA CYS A 330 20.12 -5.37 -7.76
C CYS A 330 20.20 -6.86 -8.11
N PHE A 331 21.40 -7.32 -8.47
CA PHE A 331 21.68 -8.72 -8.75
C PHE A 331 22.81 -9.21 -7.83
N LYS A 332 22.46 -9.88 -6.73
CA LYS A 332 23.44 -10.47 -5.80
C LYS A 332 23.44 -11.99 -5.96
N ALA A 333 24.43 -12.50 -6.69
CA ALA A 333 24.70 -13.92 -6.82
C ALA A 333 26.12 -14.21 -6.33
N ASN A 334 26.23 -14.73 -5.11
CA ASN A 334 27.51 -15.04 -4.46
C ASN A 334 27.28 -16.00 -3.27
N TRP A 335 28.34 -16.39 -2.58
CA TRP A 335 28.28 -17.35 -1.48
C TRP A 335 28.07 -16.73 -0.09
N GLU A 336 27.82 -15.41 -0.01
CA GLU A 336 27.48 -14.76 1.26
C GLU A 336 26.09 -15.22 1.75
N PRO A 337 25.83 -15.21 3.07
CA PRO A 337 24.51 -15.47 3.62
C PRO A 337 23.43 -14.59 2.97
N LYS A 338 22.30 -15.20 2.57
CA LYS A 338 21.20 -14.48 1.90
C LYS A 338 20.64 -13.33 2.75
N SER A 339 20.63 -13.46 4.08
CA SER A 339 20.24 -12.39 5.00
C SER A 339 21.14 -11.15 4.88
N ILE A 340 22.46 -11.32 4.72
CA ILE A 340 23.39 -10.21 4.53
C ILE A 340 23.15 -9.55 3.17
N ASN A 341 22.99 -10.35 2.11
CA ASN A 341 22.71 -9.84 0.77
C ASN A 341 21.36 -9.09 0.70
N ILE A 342 20.31 -9.60 1.35
CA ILE A 342 18.99 -8.92 1.42
C ILE A 342 19.10 -7.58 2.14
N ALA A 343 19.81 -7.51 3.28
CA ALA A 343 20.03 -6.26 3.99
C ALA A 343 20.82 -5.25 3.14
N ASN A 344 21.81 -5.73 2.37
CA ASN A 344 22.57 -4.90 1.44
C ASN A 344 21.70 -4.41 0.27
N ILE A 345 20.84 -5.26 -0.29
CA ILE A 345 19.86 -4.89 -1.33
C ILE A 345 18.95 -3.77 -0.80
N ALA A 346 18.40 -3.92 0.41
CA ALA A 346 17.54 -2.90 1.03
C ALA A 346 18.24 -1.52 1.12
N LYS A 347 19.53 -1.52 1.50
CA LYS A 347 20.36 -0.31 1.58
C LYS A 347 20.64 0.28 0.20
N GLU A 348 21.04 -0.55 -0.76
CA GLU A 348 21.41 -0.13 -2.12
C GLU A 348 20.23 0.51 -2.86
N ILE A 349 19.03 -0.07 -2.73
CA ILE A 349 17.80 0.50 -3.30
C ILE A 349 17.15 1.56 -2.39
N ASN A 350 17.73 1.84 -1.22
CA ASN A 350 17.26 2.83 -0.24
C ASN A 350 15.79 2.65 0.19
N ILE A 351 15.39 1.43 0.58
CA ILE A 351 14.08 1.17 1.20
C ILE A 351 14.22 0.39 2.52
N GLY A 352 13.16 0.39 3.33
CA GLY A 352 13.13 -0.43 4.55
C GLY A 352 13.03 -1.92 4.22
N GLU A 353 13.68 -2.76 5.01
CA GLU A 353 13.57 -4.23 4.96
C GLU A 353 12.11 -4.70 5.06
N ASP A 354 11.29 -3.97 5.82
CA ASP A 354 9.86 -4.21 5.96
C ASP A 354 9.05 -3.97 4.67
N SER A 355 9.68 -3.47 3.62
CA SER A 355 9.10 -3.31 2.28
C SER A 355 9.49 -4.45 1.32
N LEU A 356 10.26 -5.44 1.78
CA LEU A 356 10.73 -6.57 0.98
C LEU A 356 9.87 -7.83 1.20
N VAL A 357 9.69 -8.58 0.11
CA VAL A 357 9.19 -9.97 0.10
C VAL A 357 10.31 -10.85 -0.45
N PHE A 358 10.76 -11.84 0.31
CA PHE A 358 11.79 -12.78 -0.11
C PHE A 358 11.17 -14.12 -0.49
N ILE A 359 11.44 -14.59 -1.71
CA ILE A 359 10.95 -15.88 -2.25
C ILE A 359 12.14 -16.78 -2.54
N ASP A 360 12.09 -17.98 -1.97
CA ASP A 360 13.14 -18.98 -2.03
C ASP A 360 12.50 -20.35 -1.82
N ASP A 361 12.86 -21.34 -2.62
CA ASP A 361 12.33 -22.70 -2.52
C ASP A 361 12.84 -23.42 -1.25
N ASN A 362 14.03 -23.06 -0.78
CA ASN A 362 14.72 -23.71 0.32
C ASN A 362 14.17 -23.25 1.69
N PRO A 363 13.50 -24.13 2.45
CA PRO A 363 12.92 -23.76 3.74
C PRO A 363 13.98 -23.36 4.79
N ALA A 364 15.21 -23.85 4.68
CA ALA A 364 16.28 -23.47 5.61
C ALA A 364 16.74 -22.02 5.38
N GLU A 365 16.90 -21.61 4.11
CA GLU A 365 17.22 -20.22 3.78
C GLU A 365 16.09 -19.27 4.19
N ARG A 366 14.83 -19.66 3.95
CA ARG A 366 13.65 -18.91 4.42
C ARG A 366 13.69 -18.67 5.94
N GLU A 367 13.97 -19.71 6.73
CA GLU A 367 14.02 -19.59 8.19
C GLU A 367 15.21 -18.74 8.68
N ILE A 368 16.38 -18.89 8.07
CA ILE A 368 17.55 -18.04 8.38
C ILE A 368 17.23 -16.57 8.15
N VAL A 369 16.59 -16.24 7.02
CA VAL A 369 16.18 -14.86 6.73
C VAL A 369 15.12 -14.38 7.72
N ARG A 370 14.13 -15.20 8.06
CA ARG A 370 13.09 -14.85 9.05
C ARG A 370 13.66 -14.52 10.43
N GLN A 371 14.66 -15.28 10.88
CA GLN A 371 15.33 -15.04 12.16
C GLN A 371 16.27 -13.83 12.12
N SER A 372 17.03 -13.68 11.03
CA SER A 372 18.05 -12.64 10.89
C SER A 372 17.44 -11.26 10.57
N LEU A 373 16.37 -11.24 9.79
CA LEU A 373 15.68 -10.04 9.31
C LEU A 373 14.16 -10.13 9.60
N PRO A 374 13.71 -9.99 10.86
CA PRO A 374 12.32 -10.25 11.25
C PRO A 374 11.27 -9.37 10.56
N THR A 375 11.68 -8.27 9.93
CA THR A 375 10.76 -7.36 9.24
C THR A 375 10.55 -7.72 7.76
N VAL A 376 11.46 -8.50 7.16
CA VAL A 376 11.31 -9.00 5.79
C VAL A 376 10.17 -10.02 5.74
N THR A 377 9.31 -9.90 4.75
CA THR A 377 8.24 -10.88 4.56
C THR A 377 8.79 -12.10 3.83
N VAL A 378 8.64 -13.28 4.43
CA VAL A 378 9.11 -14.55 3.89
C VAL A 378 7.93 -15.53 3.79
N PRO A 379 7.20 -15.53 2.66
CA PRO A 379 6.02 -16.38 2.45
C PRO A 379 6.40 -17.86 2.44
N GLU A 380 5.49 -18.71 2.91
CA GLU A 380 5.65 -20.15 2.72
C GLU A 380 5.26 -20.54 1.29
N VAL A 381 6.23 -21.14 0.61
CA VAL A 381 6.08 -21.64 -0.75
C VAL A 381 6.50 -23.12 -0.80
N LYS A 382 5.73 -23.94 -1.50
CA LYS A 382 5.91 -25.40 -1.54
C LYS A 382 6.42 -25.89 -2.89
N SER A 383 5.83 -25.36 -3.96
CA SER A 383 6.17 -25.71 -5.32
C SER A 383 5.91 -24.50 -6.24
N PRO A 384 6.52 -24.48 -7.44
CA PRO A 384 6.42 -23.34 -8.35
C PRO A 384 4.98 -22.97 -8.73
N GLU A 385 4.08 -23.95 -8.79
CA GLU A 385 2.66 -23.75 -9.09
C GLU A 385 1.94 -22.92 -8.02
N ASP A 386 2.44 -22.94 -6.78
CA ASP A 386 1.87 -22.21 -5.66
C ASP A 386 2.44 -20.78 -5.51
N TYR A 387 3.54 -20.44 -6.19
CA TYR A 387 4.26 -19.17 -5.95
C TYR A 387 3.40 -17.94 -6.27
N ILE A 388 2.74 -17.94 -7.43
CA ILE A 388 1.83 -16.85 -7.83
C ILE A 388 0.73 -16.70 -6.79
N LYS A 389 0.12 -17.81 -6.38
CA LYS A 389 -0.95 -17.81 -5.38
C LYS A 389 -0.46 -17.29 -4.03
N ALA A 390 0.73 -17.70 -3.58
CA ALA A 390 1.29 -17.24 -2.31
C ALA A 390 1.50 -15.72 -2.29
N ILE A 391 1.97 -15.14 -3.40
CA ILE A 391 2.19 -13.69 -3.51
C ILE A 391 0.87 -12.91 -3.69
N ASP A 392 0.04 -13.34 -4.64
CA ASP A 392 -1.23 -12.69 -4.98
C ASP A 392 -2.18 -12.67 -3.78
N ARG A 393 -2.41 -13.84 -3.19
CA ARG A 393 -3.41 -13.99 -2.13
C ARG A 393 -3.00 -13.32 -0.84
N ALA A 394 -1.71 -13.24 -0.54
CA ALA A 394 -1.22 -12.55 0.64
C ALA A 394 -1.37 -11.02 0.56
N GLY A 395 -1.59 -10.46 -0.65
CA GLY A 395 -1.87 -9.04 -0.80
C GLY A 395 -0.69 -8.13 -0.47
N PHE A 396 0.54 -8.59 -0.71
CA PHE A 396 1.74 -7.80 -0.44
C PHE A 396 1.78 -6.50 -1.25
N PHE A 397 1.21 -6.55 -2.46
CA PHE A 397 1.24 -5.49 -3.47
C PHE A 397 -0.17 -5.02 -3.85
N GLU A 398 -1.10 -4.99 -2.90
CA GLU A 398 -2.47 -4.46 -3.11
C GLU A 398 -2.41 -3.06 -3.74
N ILE A 399 -3.27 -2.73 -4.71
CA ILE A 399 -3.20 -1.44 -5.41
C ILE A 399 -4.49 -0.67 -5.15
N THR A 400 -4.37 0.40 -4.36
CA THR A 400 -5.46 1.37 -4.16
C THR A 400 -5.39 2.52 -5.15
N SER A 401 -4.20 2.93 -5.58
CA SER A 401 -4.03 3.92 -6.65
C SER A 401 -2.83 3.55 -7.53
N PHE A 402 -2.97 3.74 -8.85
CA PHE A 402 -1.90 3.53 -9.82
C PHE A 402 -1.66 4.82 -10.59
N THR A 403 -0.53 5.46 -10.31
CA THR A 403 -0.16 6.73 -10.95
C THR A 403 0.86 6.52 -12.06
N LYS A 404 1.06 7.52 -12.93
CA LYS A 404 2.14 7.51 -13.92
C LYS A 404 3.53 7.39 -13.26
N ASP A 405 3.70 7.91 -12.05
CA ASP A 405 4.94 7.79 -11.27
C ASP A 405 5.17 6.36 -10.79
N ASP A 406 4.11 5.61 -10.47
CA ASP A 406 4.21 4.21 -10.09
C ASP A 406 4.68 3.36 -11.29
N ALA A 407 4.17 3.64 -12.50
CA ALA A 407 4.63 2.98 -13.72
C ALA A 407 6.13 3.23 -14.02
N LYS A 408 6.63 4.43 -13.71
CA LYS A 408 8.04 4.82 -13.90
C LYS A 408 8.94 4.47 -12.72
N ARG A 409 8.40 3.87 -11.66
CA ARG A 409 9.12 3.67 -10.39
C ARG A 409 10.41 2.88 -10.58
N ASN A 410 10.38 1.81 -11.36
CA ASN A 410 11.56 0.96 -11.57
C ASN A 410 12.66 1.71 -12.32
N GLU A 411 12.31 2.51 -13.33
CA GLU A 411 13.25 3.36 -14.06
C GLU A 411 13.95 4.35 -13.11
N MET A 412 13.18 5.01 -12.24
CA MET A 412 13.73 5.95 -11.26
C MET A 412 14.72 5.30 -10.28
N TYR A 413 14.48 4.04 -9.86
CA TYR A 413 15.43 3.32 -9.01
C TYR A 413 16.68 2.86 -9.76
N LYS A 414 16.56 2.47 -11.05
CA LYS A 414 17.75 2.23 -11.89
C LYS A 414 18.60 3.49 -12.06
N GLN A 415 17.95 4.63 -12.28
CA GLN A 415 18.64 5.92 -12.33
C GLN A 415 19.31 6.25 -10.99
N ASN A 416 18.72 5.90 -9.84
CA ASN A 416 19.38 6.05 -8.54
C ASN A 416 20.64 5.18 -8.42
N ALA A 417 20.60 3.94 -8.88
CA ALA A 417 21.79 3.08 -8.89
C ALA A 417 22.90 3.66 -9.79
N GLN A 418 22.54 4.21 -10.96
CA GLN A 418 23.47 4.93 -11.84
C GLN A 418 24.07 6.18 -11.18
N ARG A 419 23.25 6.95 -10.44
CA ARG A 419 23.70 8.09 -9.63
C ARG A 419 24.74 7.67 -8.59
N ALA A 420 24.45 6.63 -7.81
CA ALA A 420 25.37 6.11 -6.79
C ALA A 420 26.69 5.61 -7.41
N ALA A 421 26.64 4.97 -8.58
CA ALA A 421 27.86 4.60 -9.31
C ALA A 421 28.65 5.83 -9.78
N ALA A 422 27.97 6.87 -10.27
CA ALA A 422 28.61 8.12 -10.70
C ALA A 422 29.23 8.90 -9.52
N GLU A 423 28.59 8.90 -8.35
CA GLU A 423 29.11 9.52 -7.11
C GLU A 423 30.52 9.03 -6.78
N SER A 424 30.79 7.73 -6.96
CA SER A 424 32.12 7.13 -6.70
C SER A 424 33.26 7.72 -7.54
N SER A 425 32.95 8.44 -8.62
CA SER A 425 33.93 9.09 -9.50
C SER A 425 34.32 10.50 -9.06
N PHE A 426 33.70 11.04 -7.99
CA PHE A 426 33.96 12.38 -7.47
C PHE A 426 34.62 12.30 -6.09
N THR A 427 35.50 13.26 -5.80
CA THR A 427 36.17 13.38 -4.49
C THR A 427 35.48 14.41 -3.58
N ASP A 428 34.86 15.43 -4.16
CA ASP A 428 34.02 16.40 -3.46
C ASP A 428 32.53 16.15 -3.75
N TYR A 429 31.72 16.14 -2.68
CA TYR A 429 30.30 15.84 -2.77
C TYR A 429 29.49 16.98 -3.42
N THR A 430 29.91 18.23 -3.22
CA THR A 430 29.25 19.40 -3.82
C THR A 430 29.48 19.43 -5.33
N ASP A 431 30.70 19.14 -5.78
CA ASP A 431 31.03 18.99 -7.21
C ASP A 431 30.19 17.88 -7.87
N TYR A 432 30.00 16.77 -7.16
CA TYR A 432 29.09 15.72 -7.62
C TYR A 432 27.65 16.23 -7.80
N LEU A 433 27.09 16.92 -6.79
CA LEU A 433 25.73 17.47 -6.87
C LEU A 433 25.58 18.49 -8.01
N LEU A 434 26.56 19.38 -8.19
CA LEU A 434 26.57 20.32 -9.33
C LEU A 434 26.60 19.58 -10.67
N SER A 435 27.35 18.46 -10.76
CA SER A 435 27.40 17.64 -11.98
C SER A 435 26.06 16.99 -12.35
N LEU A 436 25.09 16.95 -11.43
CA LEU A 436 23.75 16.41 -11.70
C LEU A 436 22.88 17.38 -12.51
N ASN A 437 23.26 18.66 -12.63
CA ASN A 437 22.51 19.72 -13.29
C ASN A 437 21.04 19.76 -12.83
N MET A 438 20.85 19.88 -11.52
CA MET A 438 19.53 19.81 -10.91
C MET A 438 18.73 21.09 -11.11
N THR A 439 17.51 20.94 -11.61
CA THR A 439 16.50 22.00 -11.68
C THR A 439 15.25 21.56 -10.93
N GLY A 440 14.49 22.50 -10.37
CA GLY A 440 13.31 22.18 -9.59
C GLY A 440 12.23 23.24 -9.66
N GLU A 441 11.02 22.83 -9.30
CA GLU A 441 9.83 23.67 -9.20
C GLU A 441 9.35 23.62 -7.76
N ILE A 442 9.04 24.76 -7.15
CA ILE A 442 8.49 24.83 -5.78
C ILE A 442 7.32 25.81 -5.72
N GLY A 443 6.25 25.41 -5.04
CA GLY A 443 5.04 26.23 -4.93
C GLY A 443 4.14 25.80 -3.78
N ALA A 444 3.13 26.62 -3.50
CA ALA A 444 2.11 26.29 -2.50
C ALA A 444 1.23 25.11 -2.95
N PHE A 445 0.61 24.39 -2.03
CA PHE A 445 -0.30 23.31 -2.42
C PHE A 445 -1.44 23.84 -3.31
N SER A 446 -1.83 23.01 -4.27
CA SER A 446 -2.91 23.30 -5.21
C SER A 446 -3.83 22.10 -5.36
N THR A 447 -5.08 22.34 -5.74
CA THR A 447 -6.07 21.28 -5.97
C THR A 447 -5.59 20.27 -7.01
N ALA A 448 -4.83 20.73 -8.03
CA ALA A 448 -4.26 19.88 -9.08
C ALA A 448 -3.24 18.85 -8.57
N HIS A 449 -2.66 19.07 -7.38
CA HIS A 449 -1.63 18.21 -6.80
C HIS A 449 -2.05 17.55 -5.48
N CYS A 450 -3.26 17.82 -4.99
CA CYS A 450 -3.73 17.38 -3.67
C CYS A 450 -3.61 15.87 -3.46
N GLU A 451 -4.10 15.06 -4.40
CA GLU A 451 -4.02 13.60 -4.33
C GLU A 451 -2.56 13.13 -4.24
N ARG A 452 -1.70 13.65 -5.12
CA ARG A 452 -0.28 13.26 -5.19
C ARG A 452 0.50 13.66 -3.93
N ILE A 453 0.20 14.83 -3.38
CA ILE A 453 0.73 15.31 -2.10
C ILE A 453 0.30 14.38 -0.99
N THR A 454 -1.00 14.11 -0.86
CA THR A 454 -1.57 13.20 0.15
C THR A 454 -0.91 11.82 0.08
N GLN A 455 -0.73 11.28 -1.12
CA GLN A 455 -0.01 10.01 -1.31
C GLN A 455 1.45 10.10 -0.87
N LEU A 456 2.19 11.17 -1.21
CA LEU A 456 3.58 11.34 -0.80
C LEU A 456 3.69 11.39 0.73
N ILE A 457 2.81 12.15 1.38
CA ILE A 457 2.72 12.28 2.83
C ILE A 457 2.53 10.89 3.46
N ASN A 458 1.58 10.10 2.96
CA ASN A 458 1.22 8.82 3.55
C ASN A 458 2.20 7.68 3.22
N LYS A 459 2.89 7.74 2.08
CA LYS A 459 3.88 6.72 1.65
C LYS A 459 5.30 6.98 2.18
N THR A 460 5.60 8.18 2.71
CA THR A 460 6.95 8.56 3.18
C THR A 460 7.14 8.24 4.66
N ASN A 461 8.22 7.50 4.98
CA ASN A 461 8.52 7.05 6.34
C ASN A 461 9.91 7.49 6.84
N GLN A 462 10.93 7.43 5.99
CA GLN A 462 12.31 7.72 6.39
C GLN A 462 12.56 9.21 6.61
N PHE A 463 12.08 10.05 5.68
CA PHE A 463 12.09 11.50 5.82
C PHE A 463 10.69 11.97 6.23
N ASN A 464 10.28 11.64 7.46
CA ASN A 464 9.08 12.22 8.07
C ASN A 464 9.39 12.49 9.54
N PHE A 465 9.45 13.78 9.92
CA PHE A 465 9.83 14.19 11.26
C PHE A 465 8.79 13.86 12.32
N THR A 466 7.50 14.00 12.01
CA THR A 466 6.41 13.86 12.99
C THR A 466 5.63 12.56 12.84
N THR A 467 5.91 11.76 11.81
CA THR A 467 5.14 10.57 11.40
C THR A 467 3.67 10.86 11.05
N ARG A 468 3.28 12.13 11.05
CA ARG A 468 1.89 12.57 10.82
C ARG A 468 1.44 12.14 9.42
N ARG A 469 0.20 11.69 9.37
CA ARG A 469 -0.52 11.26 8.16
C ARG A 469 -1.70 12.19 7.98
N TYR A 470 -2.01 12.52 6.74
CA TYR A 470 -3.11 13.41 6.40
C TYR A 470 -4.08 12.65 5.51
N ALA A 471 -5.36 12.74 5.83
CA ALA A 471 -6.42 12.46 4.88
C ALA A 471 -6.43 13.53 3.79
N GLN A 472 -6.94 13.20 2.61
CA GLN A 472 -7.00 14.14 1.50
C GLN A 472 -7.82 15.40 1.86
N SER A 473 -8.93 15.21 2.58
CA SER A 473 -9.79 16.30 3.07
C SER A 473 -9.05 17.28 3.99
N GLU A 474 -8.11 16.81 4.80
CA GLU A 474 -7.26 17.67 5.63
C GLU A 474 -6.28 18.48 4.76
N VAL A 475 -5.73 17.88 3.70
CA VAL A 475 -4.87 18.58 2.73
C VAL A 475 -5.68 19.62 1.95
N GLU A 476 -6.91 19.32 1.56
CA GLU A 476 -7.83 20.25 0.89
C GLU A 476 -8.13 21.47 1.78
N ALA A 477 -8.42 21.25 3.07
CA ALA A 477 -8.63 22.33 4.02
C ALA A 477 -7.39 23.26 4.15
N ILE A 478 -6.18 22.69 4.11
CA ILE A 478 -4.92 23.46 4.14
C ILE A 478 -4.72 24.27 2.84
N ILE A 479 -5.15 23.75 1.69
CA ILE A 479 -5.11 24.49 0.42
C ILE A 479 -6.02 25.73 0.48
N GLU A 480 -7.17 25.62 1.15
CA GLU A 480 -8.14 26.70 1.29
C GLU A 480 -7.71 27.76 2.34
N ASP A 481 -7.08 27.35 3.44
CA ASP A 481 -6.63 28.26 4.50
C ASP A 481 -5.19 28.76 4.32
N LYS A 482 -5.05 29.77 3.45
CA LYS A 482 -3.76 30.43 3.18
C LYS A 482 -3.31 31.40 4.28
N THR A 483 -4.15 31.66 5.27
CA THR A 483 -3.86 32.63 6.34
C THR A 483 -3.19 31.98 7.54
N ASN A 484 -3.59 30.76 7.87
CA ASN A 484 -3.08 30.04 9.04
C ASN A 484 -2.12 28.93 8.66
N TYR A 485 -1.85 28.70 7.37
CA TYR A 485 -0.92 27.67 6.92
C TYR A 485 0.08 28.17 5.88
N ILE A 486 1.31 27.68 6.02
CA ILE A 486 2.33 27.67 4.97
C ILE A 486 2.41 26.23 4.45
N SER A 487 2.10 26.04 3.18
CA SER A 487 2.28 24.77 2.49
C SER A 487 3.26 24.92 1.34
N ALA A 488 4.06 23.90 1.08
CA ALA A 488 4.96 23.86 -0.05
C ALA A 488 5.08 22.44 -0.60
N TYR A 489 4.95 22.28 -1.91
CA TYR A 489 5.38 21.08 -2.63
C TYR A 489 6.59 21.44 -3.49
N ALA A 490 7.44 20.45 -3.78
CA ALA A 490 8.52 20.65 -4.74
C ALA A 490 8.75 19.43 -5.64
N LYS A 491 9.15 19.73 -6.88
CA LYS A 491 9.58 18.78 -7.92
C LYS A 491 11.07 18.96 -8.18
N LEU A 492 11.74 17.86 -8.55
CA LEU A 492 13.17 17.86 -8.86
C LEU A 492 13.46 17.07 -10.13
N VAL A 493 14.20 17.67 -11.05
CA VAL A 493 14.71 17.05 -12.26
C VAL A 493 16.23 17.06 -12.21
N ASP A 494 16.86 15.98 -12.66
CA ASP A 494 18.32 15.89 -12.81
C ASP A 494 18.68 15.28 -14.18
N LYS A 495 19.97 15.24 -14.53
CA LYS A 495 20.45 14.71 -15.81
C LYS A 495 20.05 13.25 -16.10
N PHE A 496 19.71 12.45 -15.08
CA PHE A 496 19.27 11.08 -15.25
C PHE A 496 17.76 10.97 -15.43
N GLY A 497 16.97 11.92 -14.91
CA GLY A 497 15.54 11.95 -15.14
C GLY A 497 14.74 12.90 -14.25
N ASP A 498 13.45 12.99 -14.57
CA ASP A 498 12.43 13.68 -13.77
C ASP A 498 12.01 12.82 -12.57
N ASN A 499 12.14 13.34 -11.36
CA ASN A 499 11.80 12.64 -10.12
C ASN A 499 10.34 12.90 -9.67
N GLY A 500 9.63 13.83 -10.32
CA GLY A 500 8.27 14.24 -9.99
C GLY A 500 8.17 15.01 -8.66
N ILE A 501 6.96 15.10 -8.10
CA ILE A 501 6.74 15.70 -6.77
C ILE A 501 7.37 14.79 -5.72
N THR A 502 8.41 15.31 -5.06
CA THR A 502 9.29 14.54 -4.17
C THR A 502 9.43 15.14 -2.79
N ALA A 503 8.96 16.36 -2.55
CA ALA A 503 8.92 16.95 -1.21
C ALA A 503 7.59 17.67 -0.95
N CYS A 504 7.16 17.63 0.32
CA CYS A 504 6.04 18.42 0.82
C CYS A 504 6.32 18.95 2.23
N PHE A 505 5.74 20.10 2.54
CA PHE A 505 5.89 20.79 3.81
C PHE A 505 4.56 21.43 4.22
N ILE A 506 4.24 21.34 5.51
CA ILE A 506 3.07 21.98 6.13
C ILE A 506 3.52 22.59 7.45
N ALA A 507 3.27 23.88 7.63
CA ALA A 507 3.37 24.56 8.92
C ALA A 507 2.10 25.34 9.22
N SER A 508 1.62 25.25 10.46
CA SER A 508 0.57 26.12 11.00
C SER A 508 1.20 27.43 11.47
N VAL A 509 0.46 28.54 11.36
CA VAL A 509 0.93 29.89 11.70
C VAL A 509 0.02 30.49 12.76
N GLU A 510 0.62 30.94 13.86
CA GLU A 510 -0.06 31.65 14.94
C GLU A 510 0.71 32.94 15.27
N GLY A 511 0.18 34.07 14.82
CA GLY A 511 0.79 35.39 15.03
C GLY A 511 2.16 35.48 14.36
N THR A 512 3.23 35.48 15.17
CA THR A 512 4.63 35.58 14.67
C THR A 512 5.40 34.26 14.80
N ASN A 513 4.70 33.16 15.08
CA ASN A 513 5.28 31.83 15.19
C ASN A 513 4.69 30.89 14.14
N ALA A 514 5.52 30.07 13.51
CA ALA A 514 5.07 28.97 12.66
C ALA A 514 5.48 27.62 13.28
N ASN A 515 4.58 26.66 13.35
CA ASN A 515 4.89 25.31 13.81
C ASN A 515 4.92 24.34 12.62
N ILE A 516 6.06 23.66 12.42
CA ILE A 516 6.19 22.63 11.40
C ILE A 516 5.40 21.40 11.81
N ASP A 517 4.27 21.19 11.16
CA ASP A 517 3.40 20.04 11.38
C ASP A 517 3.92 18.81 10.61
N LEU A 518 4.44 19.05 9.41
CA LEU A 518 4.90 18.00 8.51
C LEU A 518 6.02 18.50 7.60
N TRP A 519 7.07 17.69 7.49
CA TRP A 519 8.03 17.81 6.41
C TRP A 519 8.39 16.41 5.91
N VAL A 520 8.06 16.15 4.65
CA VAL A 520 8.30 14.87 3.99
C VAL A 520 9.12 15.02 2.72
N MET A 521 10.05 14.08 2.51
CA MET A 521 10.78 13.95 1.26
C MET A 521 10.91 12.49 0.83
N SER A 522 10.82 12.26 -0.47
CA SER A 522 11.03 10.95 -1.06
C SER A 522 12.49 10.53 -0.89
N CYS A 523 12.70 9.26 -0.52
CA CYS A 523 14.03 8.62 -0.46
C CYS A 523 14.86 8.76 -1.75
N ARG A 524 14.21 9.06 -2.89
CA ARG A 524 14.89 9.26 -4.18
C ARG A 524 15.73 10.53 -4.21
N VAL A 525 15.26 11.62 -3.61
CA VAL A 525 15.95 12.93 -3.62
C VAL A 525 16.79 13.16 -2.37
N PHE A 526 16.96 12.12 -1.57
CA PHE A 526 17.70 12.19 -0.32
C PHE A 526 19.18 12.48 -0.55
N LYS A 527 19.78 13.26 0.36
CA LYS A 527 21.15 13.79 0.30
C LYS A 527 21.47 14.68 -0.92
N ARG A 528 20.47 15.14 -1.67
CA ARG A 528 20.71 16.02 -2.83
C ARG A 528 20.68 17.51 -2.48
N HIS A 529 20.75 17.86 -1.18
CA HIS A 529 20.59 19.22 -0.68
C HIS A 529 19.22 19.84 -1.01
N PHE A 530 18.23 19.01 -1.35
CA PHE A 530 16.88 19.44 -1.69
C PHE A 530 16.13 19.95 -0.45
N GLU A 531 16.46 19.41 0.71
CA GLU A 531 16.05 19.90 2.01
C GLU A 531 16.38 21.37 2.23
N TYR A 532 17.52 21.85 1.72
CA TYR A 532 17.89 23.27 1.88
C TYR A 532 17.03 24.17 0.99
N ALA A 533 16.75 23.75 -0.25
CA ALA A 533 15.85 24.47 -1.15
C ALA A 533 14.43 24.61 -0.56
N MET A 534 13.92 23.52 0.06
CA MET A 534 12.64 23.54 0.77
C MET A 534 12.66 24.51 1.96
N LEU A 535 13.73 24.49 2.77
CA LEU A 535 13.85 25.39 3.92
C LEU A 535 13.91 26.86 3.49
N ASP A 536 14.69 27.17 2.45
CA ASP A 536 14.83 28.53 1.93
C ASP A 536 13.48 29.10 1.50
N TYR A 537 12.66 28.32 0.79
CA TYR A 537 11.31 28.72 0.39
C TYR A 537 10.40 28.97 1.59
N VAL A 538 10.39 28.05 2.56
CA VAL A 538 9.56 28.17 3.77
C VAL A 538 9.95 29.39 4.58
N VAL A 539 11.25 29.63 4.80
CA VAL A 539 11.73 30.82 5.52
C VAL A 539 11.32 32.09 4.77
N GLY A 540 11.39 32.09 3.44
CA GLY A 540 10.86 33.19 2.61
C GLY A 540 9.38 33.46 2.88
N LYS A 541 8.54 32.42 2.88
CA LYS A 541 7.10 32.54 3.20
C LYS A 541 6.83 32.98 4.63
N CYS A 542 7.61 32.48 5.59
CA CYS A 542 7.54 32.97 6.96
C CYS A 542 7.82 34.49 7.04
N LYS A 543 8.85 34.98 6.35
CA LYS A 543 9.15 36.43 6.30
C LYS A 543 8.02 37.23 5.65
N GLU A 544 7.45 36.76 4.54
CA GLU A 544 6.31 37.41 3.89
C GLU A 544 5.09 37.53 4.82
N MET A 545 4.87 36.53 5.69
CA MET A 545 3.77 36.50 6.66
C MET A 545 4.10 37.18 8.00
N GLY A 546 5.30 37.76 8.17
CA GLY A 546 5.71 38.38 9.42
C GLY A 546 6.02 37.41 10.56
N VAL A 547 6.21 36.12 10.25
CA VAL A 547 6.69 35.11 11.20
C VAL A 547 8.15 35.36 11.53
N LYS A 548 8.48 35.29 12.82
CA LYS A 548 9.83 35.49 13.36
C LYS A 548 10.47 34.21 13.87
N THR A 549 9.63 33.25 14.27
CA THR A 549 10.08 32.02 14.93
C THR A 549 9.43 30.82 14.26
N ILE A 550 10.20 29.75 14.07
CA ILE A 550 9.71 28.47 13.59
C ILE A 550 9.95 27.42 14.67
N THR A 551 8.91 26.72 15.10
CA THR A 551 9.01 25.55 16.00
C THR A 551 8.88 24.27 15.21
N ALA A 552 9.58 23.22 15.63
CA ALA A 552 9.50 21.91 14.99
C ALA A 552 9.64 20.78 16.01
N SER A 553 9.15 19.59 15.65
CA SER A 553 9.28 18.38 16.46
C SER A 553 9.78 17.21 15.62
N TRP A 554 10.66 16.40 16.19
CA TRP A 554 11.07 15.10 15.64
C TRP A 554 10.61 14.00 16.60
N LEU A 555 9.66 13.18 16.15
CA LEU A 555 9.18 12.01 16.87
C LEU A 555 9.99 10.79 16.43
N ARG A 556 10.75 10.22 17.36
CA ARG A 556 11.72 9.17 17.07
C ARG A 556 11.04 7.88 16.65
N THR A 557 11.48 7.36 15.51
CA THR A 557 11.16 6.01 15.05
C THR A 557 12.44 5.31 14.58
N ALA A 558 12.40 3.98 14.42
CA ALA A 558 13.50 3.26 13.82
C ALA A 558 13.81 3.71 12.37
N LYS A 559 12.83 4.27 11.66
CA LYS A 559 12.94 4.62 10.23
C LYS A 559 13.45 6.03 9.97
N ASN A 560 13.16 6.99 10.86
CA ASN A 560 13.53 8.40 10.69
C ASN A 560 14.75 8.81 11.53
N VAL A 561 15.54 7.85 12.03
CA VAL A 561 16.82 8.14 12.73
C VAL A 561 17.80 8.88 11.82
N ILE A 562 17.72 8.66 10.51
CA ILE A 562 18.64 9.27 9.53
C ILE A 562 18.53 10.80 9.46
N ILE A 563 17.43 11.39 9.93
CA ILE A 563 17.19 12.85 9.93
C ILE A 563 17.30 13.46 11.34
N LYS A 564 17.74 12.69 12.35
CA LYS A 564 17.69 13.09 13.76
C LYS A 564 18.40 14.42 14.07
N ASP A 565 19.49 14.71 13.35
CA ASP A 565 20.35 15.88 13.59
C ASP A 565 20.12 16.97 12.52
N PHE A 566 19.14 16.78 11.62
CA PHE A 566 18.95 17.67 10.48
C PHE A 566 18.57 19.09 10.92
N TYR A 567 17.60 19.24 11.83
CA TYR A 567 17.19 20.57 12.31
C TYR A 567 18.37 21.34 12.93
N GLU A 568 19.18 20.67 13.76
CA GLU A 568 20.40 21.23 14.35
C GLU A 568 21.39 21.69 13.27
N SER A 569 21.59 20.88 12.23
CA SER A 569 22.49 21.20 11.10
C SER A 569 22.09 22.46 10.32
N VAL A 570 20.81 22.84 10.32
CA VAL A 570 20.32 24.03 9.64
C VAL A 570 20.10 25.24 10.56
N GLY A 571 20.47 25.11 11.83
CA GLY A 571 20.52 26.20 12.81
C GLY A 571 19.36 26.26 13.78
N PHE A 572 18.52 25.22 13.85
CA PHE A 572 17.51 25.14 14.91
C PHE A 572 18.18 24.78 16.24
N GLU A 573 17.72 25.41 17.32
CA GLU A 573 18.15 25.12 18.68
C GLU A 573 17.22 24.10 19.33
N VAL A 574 17.80 23.12 20.04
CA VAL A 574 17.03 22.12 20.79
C VAL A 574 16.44 22.75 22.03
N THR A 575 15.12 22.68 22.17
CA THR A 575 14.39 23.14 23.37
C THR A 575 14.00 21.99 24.28
N MET A 576 13.91 20.77 23.74
CA MET A 576 13.62 19.55 24.49
C MET A 576 14.26 18.35 23.78
N ASP A 577 14.85 17.44 24.54
CA ASP A 577 15.40 16.18 24.05
C ASP A 577 15.02 15.06 25.03
N THR A 578 14.19 14.15 24.56
CA THR A 578 13.73 12.97 25.29
C THR A 578 14.00 11.72 24.47
N GLU A 579 13.83 10.54 25.06
CA GLU A 579 14.06 9.28 24.34
C GLU A 579 13.20 9.14 23.07
N ASP A 580 11.98 9.69 23.10
CA ASP A 580 10.95 9.54 22.06
C ASP A 580 10.76 10.79 21.18
N GLU A 581 11.16 11.97 21.63
CA GLU A 581 10.87 13.24 20.96
C GLU A 581 12.00 14.27 21.17
N LYS A 582 12.38 14.98 20.11
CA LYS A 582 13.11 16.25 20.17
C LYS A 582 12.24 17.41 19.71
N ARG A 583 12.32 18.56 20.39
CA ARG A 583 11.68 19.81 19.95
C ARG A 583 12.73 20.88 19.68
N TYR A 584 12.39 21.73 18.72
CA TYR A 584 13.31 22.68 18.15
C TYR A 584 12.66 24.05 18.02
N ILE A 585 13.50 25.09 18.09
CA ILE A 585 13.13 26.47 17.80
C ILE A 585 14.15 27.08 16.84
N TYR A 586 13.69 27.83 15.86
CA TYR A 586 14.52 28.57 14.93
C TYR A 586 14.06 30.02 14.88
N ASN A 587 14.91 30.92 15.36
CA ASN A 587 14.71 32.35 15.22
C ASN A 587 15.17 32.76 13.83
N ILE A 588 14.26 33.27 13.00
CA ILE A 588 14.58 33.65 11.63
C ILE A 588 15.49 34.88 11.68
N PRO A 589 16.72 34.81 11.16
CA PRO A 589 17.60 35.97 11.11
C PRO A 589 17.10 36.99 10.08
N ASP A 590 17.27 38.27 10.38
CA ASP A 590 16.96 39.37 9.47
C ASP A 590 17.72 39.17 8.13
N ASP A 591 19.03 38.91 8.23
CA ASP A 591 19.92 38.56 7.12
C ASP A 591 20.01 37.03 6.95
N TYR A 592 18.96 36.42 6.40
CA TYR A 592 18.96 34.99 6.11
C TYR A 592 19.83 34.66 4.90
N GLU A 593 20.85 33.83 5.10
CA GLU A 593 21.65 33.30 4.00
C GLU A 593 20.97 32.07 3.37
N VAL A 594 20.71 32.14 2.08
CA VAL A 594 20.16 31.03 1.27
C VAL A 594 21.10 29.83 1.36
N LYS A 595 20.58 28.69 1.80
CA LYS A 595 21.37 27.46 2.04
C LYS A 595 21.49 26.59 0.79
N ASN A 596 20.51 26.61 -0.11
CA ASN A 596 20.60 25.93 -1.39
C ASN A 596 21.66 26.58 -2.28
N LYS A 597 22.66 25.80 -2.69
CA LYS A 597 23.73 26.24 -3.59
C LYS A 597 23.84 25.40 -4.88
N VAL A 598 23.05 24.34 -5.02
CA VAL A 598 23.29 23.30 -6.05
C VAL A 598 22.07 22.98 -6.92
N ILE A 599 20.92 23.60 -6.64
CA ILE A 599 19.68 23.38 -7.38
C ILE A 599 19.15 24.72 -7.89
N GLU A 600 18.86 24.80 -9.19
CA GLU A 600 18.16 25.93 -9.77
C GLU A 600 16.65 25.76 -9.55
N MET A 601 16.07 26.58 -8.67
CA MET A 601 14.65 26.47 -8.28
C MET A 601 13.81 27.57 -8.93
N GLU A 602 12.76 27.17 -9.63
CA GLU A 602 11.68 28.05 -10.10
C GLU A 602 10.54 28.06 -9.07
N THR A 603 10.11 29.25 -8.65
CA THR A 603 8.93 29.42 -7.78
C THR A 603 7.69 29.64 -8.64
N VAL A 604 6.64 28.84 -8.44
CA VAL A 604 5.40 28.87 -9.22
C VAL A 604 4.17 29.32 -8.42
#